data_AF-A0A2M6GM33-F1
#
_entry.id   AF-A0A2M6GM33-F1
#
_cell.length_a   1.000
_cell.length_b   1.000
_cell.length_c   1.000
_cell.angle_alpha   90.00
_cell.angle_beta   90.00
_cell.angle_gamma   90.00
#
_symmetry.space_group_name_H-M   'P 1'
#
loop_
_entity.id
_entity.type
_entity.pdbx_description
1 polymer ?
#
loop_
_entity_poly.entity_id
_entity_poly.type
_entity_poly.pdbx_seq_one_letter_code
_entity_poly.pdbx_strand_id
1 'polypeptide(L)'
;MEFGHVSTTDQVDFRLPPTHSQTVRVLAAHGRPAYHLQPQVYIGCPTWSNKAWKGTYYPAGITEKDYLHWYSQQFNAIELNTTFYQVPPLLLVQRWQEQVGPDFVFCPKLPQKITREWHLPFAKTLSLQFYEALLSLQEHLGLSFLQLPYGFGPSELDSLINYLQALPQEW
;
A
#
# COMPACT_ATOMS: atom_id res chain seq x y z
N MET A 1 -2.62 -9.87 18.56
CA MET A 1 -3.89 -9.11 18.59
C MET A 1 -4.62 -9.49 17.31
N GLU A 2 -5.69 -10.27 17.38
CA GLU A 2 -6.47 -10.66 16.20
C GLU A 2 -7.52 -9.58 15.90
N PHE A 3 -7.05 -8.41 15.48
CA PHE A 3 -7.95 -7.32 15.12
C PHE A 3 -8.78 -7.74 13.90
N GLY A 4 -10.11 -7.69 14.01
CA GLY A 4 -11.03 -8.01 12.91
C GLY A 4 -11.25 -9.50 12.64
N HIS A 5 -10.71 -10.42 13.44
CA HIS A 5 -11.00 -11.84 13.29
C HIS A 5 -12.37 -12.18 13.90
N VAL A 6 -13.20 -12.89 13.14
CA VAL A 6 -14.50 -13.41 13.57
C VAL A 6 -14.56 -14.91 13.29
N SER A 7 -15.21 -15.67 14.17
CA SER A 7 -15.34 -17.12 14.00
C SER A 7 -16.22 -17.51 12.80
N THR A 8 -17.19 -16.66 12.46
CA THR A 8 -18.05 -16.80 11.28
C THR A 8 -18.36 -15.42 10.70
N THR A 9 -18.36 -15.30 9.37
CA THR A 9 -18.68 -14.05 8.68
C THR A 9 -20.18 -13.75 8.63
N ASP A 10 -21.03 -14.77 8.82
CA ASP A 10 -22.50 -14.65 8.71
C ASP A 10 -23.12 -13.75 9.78
N GLN A 11 -22.40 -13.52 10.89
CA GLN A 11 -22.86 -12.67 11.99
C GLN A 11 -22.32 -11.24 11.92
N VAL A 12 -21.53 -10.92 10.89
CA VAL A 12 -20.96 -9.58 10.72
C VAL A 12 -21.99 -8.69 10.03
N ASP A 13 -22.37 -7.59 10.68
CA ASP A 13 -23.13 -6.53 10.04
C ASP A 13 -22.22 -5.71 9.12
N PHE A 14 -22.31 -5.97 7.81
CA PHE A 14 -21.54 -5.27 6.79
C PHE A 14 -22.13 -3.91 6.38
N ARG A 15 -23.21 -3.45 7.03
CA ARG A 15 -23.76 -2.12 6.74
C ARG A 15 -22.78 -1.03 7.19
N LEU A 16 -22.59 -0.04 6.33
CA LEU A 16 -21.87 1.16 6.70
C LEU A 16 -22.68 1.93 7.77
N PRO A 17 -22.01 2.49 8.80
CA PRO A 17 -22.69 3.33 9.77
C PRO A 17 -23.24 4.60 9.09
N PRO A 18 -24.24 5.27 9.70
CA PRO A 18 -24.72 6.56 9.22
C PRO A 18 -23.55 7.54 9.07
N THR A 19 -23.55 8.31 7.97
CA THR A 19 -22.53 9.32 7.72
C THR A 19 -22.51 10.35 8.84
N HIS A 20 -21.35 10.59 9.43
CA HIS A 20 -21.19 11.58 10.49
C HIS A 20 -21.48 13.00 9.98
N SER A 21 -22.12 13.84 10.81
CA SER A 21 -22.55 15.19 10.41
C SER A 21 -21.39 16.09 9.96
N GLN A 22 -20.19 15.92 10.54
CA GLN A 22 -18.99 16.63 10.11
C GLN A 22 -18.57 16.27 8.68
N THR A 23 -18.72 15.01 8.26
CA THR A 23 -18.41 14.60 6.88
C THR A 23 -19.32 15.33 5.90
N VAL A 24 -20.62 15.42 6.19
CA VAL A 24 -21.59 16.16 5.37
C VAL A 24 -21.22 17.63 5.29
N ARG A 25 -20.86 18.25 6.42
CA ARG A 25 -20.44 19.66 6.48
C ARG A 25 -19.21 19.94 5.61
N VAL A 26 -18.18 19.09 5.71
CA VAL A 26 -16.93 19.24 4.94
C VAL A 26 -17.20 19.09 3.43
N LEU A 27 -17.94 18.05 3.03
CA LEU A 27 -18.29 17.84 1.62
C LEU A 27 -19.15 18.96 1.05
N ALA A 28 -20.06 19.53 1.85
CA ALA A 28 -20.85 20.69 1.45
C ALA A 28 -19.99 21.95 1.28
N ALA A 29 -18.97 22.15 2.13
CA ALA A 29 -18.10 23.32 2.10
C ALA A 29 -17.10 23.31 0.93
N HIS A 30 -16.64 22.13 0.50
CA HIS A 30 -15.63 21.98 -0.56
C HIS A 30 -16.21 21.55 -1.93
N GLY A 31 -17.54 21.43 -2.01
CA GLY A 31 -18.24 20.93 -3.19
C GLY A 31 -18.08 19.41 -3.36
N ARG A 32 -18.93 18.82 -4.20
CA ARG A 32 -18.67 17.48 -4.73
C ARG A 32 -17.66 17.66 -5.87
N PRO A 33 -16.40 17.21 -5.76
CA PRO A 33 -15.64 16.87 -6.96
C PRO A 33 -16.54 16.05 -7.89
N ALA A 34 -16.49 16.34 -9.19
CA ALA A 34 -17.28 15.69 -10.22
C ALA A 34 -16.85 14.23 -10.38
N TYR A 35 -17.17 13.37 -9.41
CA TYR A 35 -17.01 11.93 -9.51
C TYR A 35 -18.16 11.37 -10.33
N HIS A 36 -18.12 11.63 -11.64
CA HIS A 36 -18.83 10.81 -12.64
C HIS A 36 -18.08 9.49 -12.94
N LEU A 37 -17.07 9.16 -12.14
CA LEU A 37 -16.30 7.94 -12.30
C LEU A 37 -16.93 6.83 -11.46
N GLN A 38 -17.23 5.70 -12.09
CA GLN A 38 -17.43 4.47 -11.34
C GLN A 38 -16.13 4.21 -10.55
N PRO A 39 -16.20 3.97 -9.23
CA PRO A 39 -15.00 3.76 -8.44
C PRO A 39 -14.28 2.50 -8.93
N GLN A 40 -12.99 2.63 -9.25
CA GLN A 40 -12.14 1.48 -9.49
C GLN A 40 -11.75 0.88 -8.13
N VAL A 41 -11.93 -0.43 -7.97
CA VAL A 41 -11.70 -1.13 -6.71
C VAL A 41 -10.52 -2.07 -6.88
N TYR A 42 -9.53 -1.91 -6.01
CA TYR A 42 -8.34 -2.76 -5.92
C TYR A 42 -8.37 -3.53 -4.59
N ILE A 43 -8.23 -4.85 -4.67
CA ILE A 43 -8.34 -5.77 -3.55
C ILE A 43 -7.07 -6.62 -3.49
N GLY A 44 -6.51 -6.72 -2.28
CA GLY A 44 -5.29 -7.46 -2.04
C GLY A 44 -5.02 -7.69 -0.55
N CYS A 45 -4.00 -8.50 -0.30
CA CYS A 45 -3.43 -8.81 0.99
C CYS A 45 -2.10 -8.06 1.21
N PRO A 46 -1.60 -8.03 2.46
CA PRO A 46 -0.26 -7.49 2.79
C PRO A 46 0.90 -8.42 2.44
N THR A 47 0.62 -9.58 1.84
CA THR A 47 1.64 -10.57 1.45
C THR A 47 1.10 -11.49 0.36
N TRP A 48 1.97 -11.87 -0.59
CA TRP A 48 1.74 -12.98 -1.53
C TRP A 48 2.37 -14.30 -1.06
N SER A 49 3.16 -14.28 0.02
CA SER A 49 4.00 -15.40 0.44
C SER A 49 3.36 -16.34 1.47
N ASN A 50 2.02 -16.44 1.47
CA ASN A 50 1.31 -17.27 2.43
C ASN A 50 1.37 -18.76 2.06
N LYS A 51 2.14 -19.55 2.82
CA LYS A 51 2.30 -20.99 2.60
C LYS A 51 1.01 -21.80 2.79
N ALA A 52 0.05 -21.30 3.58
CA ALA A 52 -1.23 -21.98 3.79
C ALA A 52 -2.09 -22.03 2.52
N TRP A 53 -1.77 -21.22 1.50
CA TRP A 53 -2.48 -21.22 0.23
C TRP A 53 -2.02 -22.32 -0.74
N LYS A 54 -0.92 -23.02 -0.44
CA LYS A 54 -0.47 -24.17 -1.23
C LYS A 54 -1.47 -25.31 -1.19
N GLY A 55 -1.86 -25.80 -2.37
CA GLY A 55 -2.86 -26.85 -2.52
C GLY A 55 -4.31 -26.34 -2.42
N THR A 56 -4.52 -25.03 -2.20
CA THR A 56 -5.84 -24.40 -2.21
C THR A 56 -5.90 -23.34 -3.30
N TYR A 57 -5.47 -22.11 -3.00
CA TYR A 57 -5.41 -21.01 -3.97
C TYR A 57 -4.19 -21.09 -4.89
N TYR A 58 -3.12 -21.74 -4.45
CA TYR A 58 -1.93 -22.01 -5.24
C TYR A 58 -1.83 -23.51 -5.57
N PRO A 59 -1.26 -23.90 -6.73
CA PRO A 59 -0.97 -25.29 -7.03
C PRO A 59 -0.16 -25.98 -5.94
N ALA A 60 -0.42 -27.26 -5.67
CA ALA A 60 0.26 -27.98 -4.59
C ALA A 60 1.79 -28.04 -4.76
N GLY A 61 2.29 -28.19 -6.00
CA GLY A 61 3.71 -28.27 -6.35
C GLY A 61 4.41 -26.93 -6.60
N ILE A 62 3.75 -25.80 -6.31
CA ILE A 62 4.27 -24.46 -6.60
C ILE A 62 5.55 -24.13 -5.82
N THR A 63 6.47 -23.43 -6.47
CA THR A 63 7.69 -22.90 -5.86
C THR A 63 7.53 -21.43 -5.45
N GLU A 64 8.25 -20.97 -4.42
CA GLU A 64 8.08 -19.60 -3.88
C GLU A 64 8.29 -18.49 -4.92
N LYS A 65 9.16 -18.73 -5.91
CA LYS A 65 9.40 -17.79 -7.01
C LYS A 65 8.18 -17.54 -7.89
N ASP A 66 7.19 -18.44 -7.90
CA ASP A 66 6.00 -18.35 -8.74
C ASP A 66 4.79 -17.82 -7.96
N TYR A 67 4.94 -17.56 -6.65
CA TYR A 67 3.82 -17.16 -5.79
C TYR A 67 3.18 -15.84 -6.23
N LEU A 68 4.00 -14.83 -6.59
CA LEU A 68 3.47 -13.54 -7.01
C LEU A 68 2.65 -13.67 -8.30
N HIS A 69 3.10 -14.49 -9.24
CA HIS A 69 2.34 -14.80 -10.44
C HIS A 69 0.95 -15.36 -10.08
N TRP A 70 0.89 -16.41 -9.27
CA TRP A 70 -0.39 -17.01 -8.86
C TRP A 70 -1.26 -16.10 -8.00
N TYR A 71 -0.65 -15.30 -7.13
CA TYR A 71 -1.33 -14.28 -6.34
C TYR A 71 -2.05 -13.27 -7.24
N SER A 72 -1.37 -12.79 -8.29
CA SER A 72 -1.92 -11.81 -9.24
C SER A 72 -3.08 -12.32 -10.08
N GLN A 73 -3.29 -13.65 -10.13
CA GLN A 73 -4.47 -14.23 -10.77
C GLN A 73 -5.71 -14.20 -9.88
N GLN A 74 -5.55 -14.00 -8.57
CA GLN A 74 -6.64 -13.98 -7.58
C GLN A 74 -6.98 -12.56 -7.11
N PHE A 75 -5.97 -11.70 -7.06
CA PHE A 75 -6.05 -10.33 -6.56
C PHE A 75 -5.48 -9.36 -7.59
N ASN A 76 -6.04 -8.15 -7.68
CA ASN A 76 -5.56 -7.11 -8.57
C ASN A 76 -4.65 -6.08 -7.87
N ALA A 77 -4.37 -6.25 -6.58
CA ALA A 77 -3.38 -5.42 -5.89
C ALA A 77 -2.65 -6.13 -4.74
N ILE A 78 -1.57 -5.50 -4.27
CA ILE A 78 -0.81 -5.92 -3.09
C ILE A 78 -0.41 -4.72 -2.25
N GLU A 79 -0.63 -4.79 -0.94
CA GLU A 79 0.05 -3.91 0.01
C GLU A 79 1.50 -4.40 0.17
N LEU A 80 2.43 -3.74 -0.53
CA LEU A 80 3.81 -4.19 -0.67
C LEU A 80 4.65 -3.79 0.56
N ASN A 81 4.55 -4.60 1.61
CA ASN A 81 5.27 -4.41 2.87
C ASN A 81 6.78 -4.70 2.79
N THR A 82 7.27 -5.42 1.77
CA THR A 82 8.72 -5.67 1.61
C THR A 82 9.52 -4.36 1.61
N THR A 83 8.97 -3.33 0.97
CA THR A 83 9.59 -2.00 0.84
C THR A 83 9.64 -1.21 2.16
N PHE A 84 8.78 -1.55 3.12
CA PHE A 84 8.79 -0.96 4.46
C PHE A 84 10.08 -1.25 5.22
N TYR A 85 10.67 -2.43 5.00
CA TYR A 85 11.85 -2.89 5.70
C TYR A 85 13.15 -2.47 5.00
N GLN A 86 13.15 -2.44 3.67
CA GLN A 86 14.31 -2.12 2.85
C GLN A 86 13.90 -1.65 1.45
N VAL A 87 14.71 -0.79 0.84
CA VAL A 87 14.58 -0.47 -0.59
C VAL A 87 15.07 -1.68 -1.40
N PRO A 88 14.22 -2.28 -2.24
CA PRO A 88 14.61 -3.45 -3.03
C PRO A 88 15.58 -3.07 -4.16
N PRO A 89 16.47 -3.99 -4.59
CA PRO A 89 17.27 -3.79 -5.79
C PRO A 89 16.39 -3.68 -7.04
N LEU A 90 16.80 -2.86 -8.01
CA LEU A 90 16.06 -2.63 -9.28
C LEU A 90 15.69 -3.94 -10.00
N LEU A 91 16.64 -4.87 -10.13
CA LEU A 91 16.42 -6.17 -10.79
C LEU A 91 15.33 -7.01 -10.11
N LEU A 92 15.14 -6.84 -8.79
CA LEU A 92 14.09 -7.53 -8.07
C LEU A 92 12.71 -6.94 -8.39
N VAL A 93 12.64 -5.61 -8.49
CA VAL A 93 11.40 -4.89 -8.83
C VAL A 93 10.95 -5.20 -10.25
N GLN A 94 11.88 -5.22 -11.22
CA GLN A 94 11.60 -5.62 -12.60
C GLN A 94 11.03 -7.05 -12.68
N ARG A 95 11.62 -7.99 -11.93
CA ARG A 95 11.08 -9.36 -11.85
C ARG A 95 9.69 -9.44 -11.23
N TRP A 96 9.32 -8.51 -10.34
CA TRP A 96 7.96 -8.46 -9.81
C TRP A 96 6.99 -7.98 -10.88
N GLN A 97 7.36 -6.95 -11.64
CA GLN A 97 6.59 -6.42 -12.75
C GLN A 97 6.32 -7.50 -13.82
N GLU A 98 7.34 -8.26 -14.20
CA GLU A 98 7.22 -9.33 -15.22
C GLU A 98 6.30 -10.50 -14.81
N GLN A 99 5.97 -10.64 -13.52
CA GLN A 99 5.19 -11.77 -13.01
C GLN A 99 3.68 -11.53 -12.96
N VAL A 100 3.24 -10.28 -13.07
CA VAL A 100 1.84 -9.89 -12.82
C VAL A 100 1.09 -9.57 -14.12
N GLY A 101 -0.23 -9.67 -14.08
CA GLY A 101 -1.10 -9.29 -15.21
C GLY A 101 -1.25 -7.77 -15.34
N PRO A 102 -1.73 -7.27 -16.50
CA PRO A 102 -1.74 -5.84 -16.87
C PRO A 102 -2.47 -4.92 -15.88
N ASP A 103 -3.49 -5.43 -15.19
CA ASP A 103 -4.32 -4.63 -14.25
C ASP A 103 -3.86 -4.74 -12.79
N PHE A 104 -2.74 -5.41 -12.54
CA PHE A 104 -2.24 -5.62 -11.18
C PHE A 104 -1.49 -4.39 -10.68
N VAL A 105 -1.72 -4.01 -9.41
CA VAL A 105 -1.13 -2.82 -8.82
C VAL A 105 -0.36 -3.13 -7.54
N PHE A 106 0.88 -2.69 -7.47
CA PHE A 106 1.66 -2.68 -6.23
C PHE A 106 1.40 -1.39 -5.47
N CYS A 107 1.06 -1.47 -4.19
CA CYS A 107 0.93 -0.33 -3.29
C CYS A 107 2.11 -0.32 -2.31
N PRO A 108 3.23 0.34 -2.62
CA PRO A 108 4.46 0.24 -1.85
C PRO A 108 4.43 1.10 -0.60
N LYS A 109 4.90 0.54 0.50
CA LYS A 109 4.95 1.23 1.78
C LYS A 109 6.30 1.89 1.95
N LEU A 110 6.30 3.19 2.23
CA LEU A 110 7.55 3.92 2.41
C LEU A 110 8.39 3.29 3.55
N PRO A 111 9.73 3.26 3.41
CA PRO A 111 10.60 2.66 4.41
C PRO A 111 10.38 3.21 5.82
N GLN A 112 10.25 2.32 6.81
CA GLN A 112 9.98 2.68 8.20
C GLN A 112 11.04 3.61 8.82
N LYS A 113 12.27 3.62 8.27
CA LYS A 113 13.35 4.48 8.73
C LYS A 113 13.04 5.97 8.51
N ILE A 114 12.19 6.30 7.54
CA ILE A 114 11.73 7.68 7.28
C ILE A 114 10.99 8.24 8.50
N THR A 115 10.04 7.49 9.04
CA THR A 115 9.15 7.95 10.13
C THR A 115 9.70 7.69 11.53
N ARG A 116 10.77 6.91 11.68
CA ARG A 116 11.40 6.64 12.98
C ARG A 116 12.35 7.74 13.45
N GLU A 117 13.04 8.38 12.52
CA GLU A 117 14.16 9.27 12.86
C GLU A 117 13.84 10.75 12.60
N TRP A 118 12.83 11.06 11.77
CA TRP A 118 12.47 12.41 11.31
C TRP A 118 13.66 13.28 10.84
N HIS A 119 14.79 12.66 10.53
CA HIS A 119 16.00 13.34 10.08
C HIS A 119 15.87 13.66 8.59
N LEU A 120 15.50 14.90 8.30
CA LEU A 120 15.06 15.33 6.96
C LEU A 120 16.06 15.03 5.83
N PRO A 121 17.39 15.29 5.94
CA PRO A 121 18.34 14.97 4.86
C PRO A 121 18.40 13.46 4.55
N PHE A 122 18.31 12.62 5.59
CA PHE A 122 18.31 11.17 5.43
C PHE A 122 16.98 10.70 4.83
N ALA A 123 15.86 11.16 5.39
CA ALA A 123 14.52 10.82 4.92
C ALA A 123 14.34 11.18 3.44
N LYS A 124 14.81 12.35 3.01
CA LYS A 124 14.78 12.78 1.60
C LYS A 124 15.59 11.84 0.71
N THR A 125 16.84 11.58 1.07
CA THR A 125 17.74 10.69 0.30
C THR A 125 17.14 9.28 0.16
N LEU A 126 16.65 8.71 1.27
CA LEU A 126 16.05 7.37 1.27
C LEU A 126 14.74 7.34 0.47
N SER A 127 13.96 8.41 0.51
CA SER A 127 12.74 8.52 -0.30
C SER A 127 13.10 8.51 -1.79
N LEU A 128 14.07 9.30 -2.23
CA LEU A 128 14.51 9.31 -3.64
C LEU A 128 14.99 7.93 -4.11
N GLN A 129 15.79 7.23 -3.30
CA GLN A 129 16.22 5.86 -3.61
C GLN A 129 15.05 4.88 -3.71
N PHE A 130 14.07 5.01 -2.82
CA PHE A 130 12.84 4.22 -2.85
C PHE A 130 12.05 4.46 -4.14
N TYR A 131 11.84 5.72 -4.53
CA TYR A 131 11.10 6.03 -5.74
C TYR A 131 11.84 5.56 -6.99
N GLU A 132 13.15 5.81 -7.10
CA GLU A 132 13.98 5.37 -8.23
C GLU A 132 13.91 3.84 -8.43
N ALA A 133 13.97 3.07 -7.34
CA ALA A 133 13.83 1.62 -7.41
C ALA A 133 12.47 1.17 -7.96
N LEU A 134 11.40 1.90 -7.62
CA LEU A 134 10.02 1.54 -7.91
C LEU A 134 9.49 2.09 -9.24
N LEU A 135 10.17 3.04 -9.88
CA LEU A 135 9.82 3.53 -11.22
C LEU A 135 9.76 2.39 -12.27
N SER A 136 10.52 1.31 -12.06
CA SER A 136 10.48 0.13 -12.92
C SER A 136 9.18 -0.68 -12.86
N LEU A 137 8.29 -0.41 -11.90
CA LEU A 137 6.94 -0.97 -11.87
C LEU A 137 6.02 -0.36 -12.93
N GLN A 138 6.34 0.82 -13.46
CA GLN A 138 5.60 1.49 -14.54
C GLN A 138 4.08 1.58 -14.25
N GLU A 139 3.22 1.09 -15.14
CA GLU A 139 1.77 1.07 -14.99
C GLU A 139 1.27 0.29 -13.76
N HIS A 140 2.09 -0.61 -13.22
CA HIS A 140 1.76 -1.37 -12.01
C HIS A 140 2.08 -0.61 -10.72
N LEU A 141 2.71 0.58 -10.79
CA LEU A 141 2.97 1.40 -9.61
C LEU A 141 1.69 2.08 -9.13
N GLY A 142 1.15 1.58 -8.02
CA GLY A 142 0.00 2.15 -7.33
C GLY A 142 0.35 3.21 -6.31
N LEU A 143 -0.64 3.50 -5.47
CA LEU A 143 -0.50 4.47 -4.39
C LEU A 143 0.57 4.01 -3.39
N SER A 144 1.66 4.77 -3.32
CA SER A 144 2.62 4.65 -2.23
C SER A 144 2.07 5.34 -0.98
N PHE A 145 2.32 4.76 0.19
CA PHE A 145 1.78 5.31 1.44
C PHE A 145 2.80 5.26 2.58
N LEU A 146 2.69 6.26 3.46
CA LEU A 146 3.53 6.42 4.63
C LEU A 146 2.76 5.94 5.86
N GLN A 147 3.21 4.88 6.51
CA GLN A 147 2.67 4.49 7.81
C GLN A 147 3.42 5.21 8.94
N LEU A 148 2.65 5.91 9.78
CA LEU A 148 3.16 6.57 10.97
C LEU A 148 3.31 5.55 12.13
N PRO A 149 4.34 5.69 12.99
CA PRO A 149 4.55 4.80 14.12
C PRO A 149 3.42 4.95 15.15
N TYR A 150 3.21 3.92 15.98
CA TYR A 150 2.18 3.92 17.02
C TYR A 150 2.25 5.13 17.97
N GLY A 151 3.47 5.59 18.27
CA GLY A 151 3.71 6.75 19.14
C GLY A 151 3.53 8.10 18.48
N PHE A 152 3.22 8.18 17.18
CA PHE A 152 3.07 9.45 16.48
C PHE A 152 1.91 10.25 17.05
N GLY A 153 2.22 11.42 17.61
CA GLY A 153 1.24 12.35 18.16
C GLY A 153 1.16 13.68 17.41
N PRO A 154 0.28 14.58 17.87
CA PRO A 154 0.17 15.93 17.33
C PRO A 154 1.47 16.74 17.39
N SER A 155 2.36 16.45 18.35
CA SER A 155 3.66 17.14 18.50
C SER A 155 4.63 16.91 17.34
N GLU A 156 4.44 15.84 16.57
CA GLU A 156 5.30 15.45 15.44
C GLU A 156 4.72 15.91 14.09
N LEU A 157 3.59 16.62 14.09
CA LEU A 157 2.92 17.07 12.88
C LEU A 157 3.82 17.98 12.03
N ASP A 158 4.57 18.89 12.66
CA ASP A 158 5.50 19.77 11.93
C ASP A 158 6.60 18.97 11.24
N SER A 159 7.10 17.90 11.85
CA SER A 159 8.08 17.00 11.23
C SER A 159 7.51 16.30 10.00
N LEU A 160 6.25 15.84 10.07
CA LEU A 160 5.57 15.25 8.93
C LEU A 160 5.35 16.28 7.81
N ILE A 161 4.87 17.48 8.13
CA ILE A 161 4.64 18.55 7.15
C ILE A 161 5.95 18.93 6.46
N ASN A 162 7.02 19.17 7.24
CA ASN A 162 8.34 19.50 6.70
C ASN A 162 8.88 18.40 5.79
N TYR A 163 8.68 17.12 6.18
CA TYR A 163 9.05 15.99 5.35
C TYR A 163 8.28 16.00 4.02
N LEU A 164 6.96 16.10 4.05
CA LEU A 164 6.12 16.08 2.85
C LEU A 164 6.43 17.26 1.92
N GLN A 165 6.71 18.44 2.46
CA GLN A 165 7.11 19.62 1.68
C GLN A 165 8.49 19.50 1.05
N ALA A 166 9.39 18.69 1.63
CA ALA A 166 10.73 18.47 1.11
C ALA A 166 10.81 17.39 0.00
N LEU A 167 9.74 16.62 -0.19
CA LEU A 167 9.63 15.66 -1.29
C LEU A 167 9.53 16.39 -2.64
N PRO A 168 9.99 15.77 -3.73
CA PRO A 168 9.76 16.29 -5.07
C PRO A 168 8.28 16.53 -5.34
N GLN A 169 7.96 17.73 -5.87
CA GLN A 169 6.61 18.12 -6.26
C GLN A 169 6.22 17.54 -7.63
N GLU A 170 7.20 17.13 -8.41
CA GLU A 170 7.07 16.56 -9.75
C GLU A 170 7.98 15.32 -9.85
N TRP A 171 7.52 14.31 -10.59
CA TRP A 171 8.18 13.02 -10.82
C TRP A 171 8.26 12.76 -12.32
#